data_AF-A0A854QJB7-F1
#
_entry.id   AF-A0A854QJB7-F1
#
_cell.length_a   1.000
_cell.length_b   1.000
_cell.length_c   1.000
_cell.angle_alpha   90.00
_cell.angle_beta   90.00
_cell.angle_gamma   90.00
#
_symmetry.space_group_name_H-M   'P 1'
#
loop_
_entity.id
_entity.type
_entity.pdbx_description
1 polymer ?
#
loop_
_entity_poly.entity_id
_entity_poly.type
_entity_poly.pdbx_seq_one_letter_code
_entity_poly.pdbx_strand_id
1 'polypeptide(L)'
;MPSPISAVMVYNNNVVHLHHSPSIWPFIIATTMSKLESRPSLKVIDDKAFRHSVTKIEEVAEISEYPFTKEENRCIVRKFDWHILPFVWACYLFNSLDRNNVSNAKSDGMTTDLNFPDEGYSIMLTVFTVPFACLVVPGVMLTRKIGPRFTIPGYMLGWGAMAMINAGCKNFAGVLVVRLILGAFEAGFAASLIFYLTTFYTRGELGKRVAAFYSCQALSGAFSGLIAYGVFQMNSKLWGWQILFLIEGAFTVGFAILTGLMLPWSPSTASFLTDREKEVARLRILKDGSTAIDTKFNRKAFFKPLKDWKFHVFASIALCYGVAASVAGSFLTQIIGRFHYSTVKTNLFTVAPYAVGTIALCVTAWSSDRLRERGFHLASSLIFVFIGCILLVALPVTSIGPAYFATFLITAGAFTPSVIFHTWHQCNDPTEDGRAFRVGTYTFLANLGGIVSAQIFRDKWSPAYIIPLAVTAGIEGLAAILVIGLRMWMYLDNRKRNQAQGVNWQSKDVPTEVLVEGPKNPMFRHFY
;
A
#
# COMPACT_ATOMS: atom_id res chain seq x y z
N MET A 1 -60.07 -14.09 -16.36
CA MET A 1 -59.76 -14.88 -15.14
C MET A 1 -58.55 -14.23 -14.48
N PRO A 2 -58.65 -13.71 -13.24
CA PRO A 2 -57.49 -13.14 -12.56
C PRO A 2 -56.58 -14.24 -12.03
N SER A 3 -55.27 -14.02 -12.14
CA SER A 3 -54.21 -14.88 -11.60
C SER A 3 -54.32 -15.02 -10.08
N PRO A 4 -53.94 -16.17 -9.48
CA PRO A 4 -54.04 -16.38 -8.04
C PRO A 4 -53.06 -15.47 -7.30
N ILE A 5 -53.59 -14.67 -6.37
CA ILE A 5 -52.81 -13.84 -5.44
C ILE A 5 -52.04 -14.79 -4.52
N SER A 6 -50.71 -14.78 -4.65
CA SER A 6 -49.80 -15.50 -3.77
C SER A 6 -49.54 -14.64 -2.53
N ALA A 7 -49.99 -15.07 -1.35
CA ALA A 7 -49.64 -14.39 -0.10
C ALA A 7 -48.38 -15.02 0.50
N VAL A 8 -47.36 -14.20 0.75
CA VAL A 8 -46.12 -14.59 1.43
C VAL A 8 -46.20 -14.05 2.87
N MET A 9 -46.15 -14.95 3.86
CA MET A 9 -46.07 -14.55 5.26
C MET A 9 -44.69 -14.92 5.81
N VAL A 10 -43.96 -13.91 6.32
CA VAL A 10 -42.63 -14.09 6.91
C VAL A 10 -42.78 -14.21 8.42
N TYR A 11 -42.38 -15.36 8.97
CA TYR A 11 -42.28 -15.56 10.42
C TYR A 11 -40.89 -16.11 10.74
N ASN A 12 -40.14 -15.40 11.59
CA ASN A 12 -38.83 -15.82 12.08
C ASN A 12 -37.81 -16.22 10.99
N ASN A 13 -37.61 -15.35 9.99
CA ASN A 13 -36.60 -15.49 8.92
C ASN A 13 -36.71 -16.72 7.99
N ASN A 14 -37.83 -17.44 7.99
CA ASN A 14 -38.12 -18.45 6.96
C ASN A 14 -39.30 -18.01 6.08
N VAL A 15 -39.16 -18.18 4.76
CA VAL A 15 -40.22 -17.98 3.76
C VAL A 15 -40.93 -19.31 3.55
N VAL A 16 -42.23 -19.37 3.86
CA VAL A 16 -43.06 -20.57 3.61
C VAL A 16 -44.03 -20.25 2.48
N HIS A 17 -43.94 -21.00 1.38
CA HIS A 17 -44.91 -20.95 0.29
C HIS A 17 -46.11 -21.83 0.65
N LEU A 18 -47.27 -21.22 0.88
CA LEU A 18 -48.52 -21.95 1.16
C LEU A 18 -49.31 -22.15 -0.13
N HIS A 19 -49.28 -23.38 -0.67
CA HIS A 19 -50.15 -23.81 -1.78
C HIS A 19 -51.38 -24.54 -1.22
N HIS A 20 -52.41 -23.82 -0.77
CA HIS A 20 -53.70 -24.46 -0.44
C HIS A 20 -54.95 -23.62 -0.78
N SER A 21 -56.03 -24.37 -1.00
CA SER A 21 -57.32 -24.04 -1.64
C SER A 21 -58.11 -22.88 -0.99
N PRO A 22 -58.95 -22.13 -1.76
CA PRO A 22 -59.61 -20.88 -1.32
C PRO A 22 -60.64 -21.00 -0.18
N SER A 23 -60.98 -22.20 0.30
CA SER A 23 -62.08 -22.41 1.25
C SER A 23 -61.73 -22.21 2.74
N ILE A 24 -60.45 -22.04 3.09
CA ILE A 24 -59.97 -22.01 4.50
C ILE A 24 -59.63 -20.57 4.99
N TRP A 25 -59.62 -19.60 4.08
CA TRP A 25 -59.19 -18.22 4.33
C TRP A 25 -59.98 -17.45 5.40
N PRO A 26 -61.32 -17.54 5.52
CA PRO A 26 -62.07 -16.76 6.50
C PRO A 26 -61.78 -17.17 7.96
N PHE A 27 -61.48 -18.45 8.20
CA PHE A 27 -61.28 -19.00 9.54
C PHE A 27 -59.87 -18.72 10.09
N ILE A 28 -58.85 -18.75 9.23
CA ILE A 28 -57.47 -18.43 9.61
C ILE A 28 -57.32 -16.93 9.85
N ILE A 29 -57.94 -16.06 9.05
CA ILE A 29 -57.89 -14.61 9.24
C ILE A 29 -58.55 -14.20 10.56
N ALA A 30 -59.72 -14.77 10.90
CA ALA A 30 -60.41 -14.47 12.16
C ALA A 30 -59.61 -14.91 13.39
N THR A 31 -58.99 -16.10 13.35
CA THR A 31 -58.19 -16.64 14.47
C THR A 31 -56.84 -15.91 14.63
N THR A 32 -56.29 -15.38 13.54
CA THR A 32 -55.00 -14.66 13.56
C THR A 32 -55.18 -13.19 13.96
N MET A 33 -56.27 -12.53 13.52
CA MET A 33 -56.66 -11.18 13.94
C MET A 33 -56.95 -11.11 15.45
N SER A 34 -57.68 -12.10 15.99
CA SER A 34 -57.96 -12.23 17.43
C SER A 34 -56.69 -12.32 18.29
N LYS A 35 -55.60 -12.90 17.78
CA LYS A 35 -54.31 -13.00 18.50
C LYS A 35 -53.44 -11.74 18.38
N LEU A 36 -53.68 -10.90 17.38
CA LEU A 36 -52.90 -9.68 17.11
C LEU A 36 -53.38 -8.46 17.90
N GLU A 37 -54.64 -8.40 18.33
CA GLU A 37 -55.18 -7.29 19.16
C GLU A 37 -54.64 -7.27 20.61
N SER A 38 -53.87 -8.28 21.04
CA SER A 38 -53.38 -8.41 22.43
C SER A 38 -51.92 -7.98 22.67
N ARG A 39 -51.24 -7.31 21.71
CA ARG A 39 -49.84 -6.86 21.89
C ARG A 39 -49.62 -5.41 21.42
N PRO A 40 -49.33 -4.46 22.33
CA PRO A 40 -49.08 -3.08 21.95
C PRO A 40 -47.60 -2.92 21.57
N SER A 41 -47.25 -3.15 20.30
CA SER A 41 -46.02 -2.61 19.66
C SER A 41 -45.82 -3.15 18.23
N LEU A 42 -46.72 -2.79 17.32
CA LEU A 42 -46.45 -2.89 15.88
C LEU A 42 -46.39 -1.47 15.32
N LYS A 43 -45.15 -0.97 15.12
CA LYS A 43 -44.93 0.24 14.34
C LYS A 43 -45.23 -0.08 12.88
N VAL A 44 -46.18 0.65 12.31
CA VAL A 44 -46.46 0.67 10.86
C VAL A 44 -45.16 1.09 10.16
N ILE A 45 -44.55 0.16 9.42
CA ILE A 45 -43.43 0.46 8.54
C ILE A 45 -44.02 1.15 7.30
N ASP A 46 -43.51 2.34 7.00
CA ASP A 46 -43.90 3.16 5.85
C ASP A 46 -43.86 2.35 4.55
N ASP A 47 -44.98 2.30 3.83
CA ASP A 47 -45.19 1.51 2.60
C ASP A 47 -44.23 1.95 1.47
N LYS A 48 -43.71 3.20 1.54
CA LYS A 48 -42.62 3.66 0.65
C LYS A 48 -41.28 2.98 0.96
N ALA A 49 -40.95 2.76 2.23
CA ALA A 49 -39.70 2.12 2.63
C ALA A 49 -39.69 0.63 2.26
N PHE A 50 -40.84 -0.03 2.37
CA PHE A 50 -41.00 -1.41 1.93
C PHE A 50 -40.89 -1.54 0.41
N ARG A 51 -41.61 -0.72 -0.36
CA ARG A 51 -41.50 -0.73 -1.83
C ARG A 51 -40.10 -0.41 -2.33
N HIS A 52 -39.39 0.51 -1.68
CA HIS A 52 -38.00 0.83 -2.02
C HIS A 52 -37.05 -0.32 -1.70
N SER A 53 -37.31 -1.07 -0.62
CA SER A 53 -36.54 -2.28 -0.30
C SER A 53 -36.81 -3.44 -1.27
N VAL A 54 -38.06 -3.59 -1.75
CA VAL A 54 -38.43 -4.63 -2.73
C VAL A 54 -37.84 -4.31 -4.12
N THR A 55 -37.85 -3.04 -4.56
CA THR A 55 -37.15 -2.64 -5.81
C THR A 55 -35.64 -2.87 -5.72
N LYS A 56 -35.03 -2.60 -4.55
CA LYS A 56 -33.61 -2.91 -4.30
C LYS A 56 -33.33 -4.41 -4.27
N ILE A 57 -34.30 -5.25 -3.91
CA ILE A 57 -34.17 -6.71 -3.88
C ILE A 57 -34.40 -7.30 -5.28
N GLU A 58 -35.29 -6.72 -6.09
CA GLU A 58 -35.47 -7.10 -7.50
C GLU A 58 -34.25 -6.70 -8.35
N GLU A 59 -33.61 -5.55 -8.10
CA GLU A 59 -32.32 -5.21 -8.73
C GLU A 59 -31.17 -6.17 -8.35
N VAL A 60 -31.30 -6.89 -7.23
CA VAL A 60 -30.30 -7.83 -6.72
C VAL A 60 -30.64 -9.29 -7.11
N ALA A 61 -31.84 -9.56 -7.65
CA ALA A 61 -32.27 -10.92 -7.99
C ALA A 61 -31.88 -11.40 -9.41
N GLU A 62 -31.40 -10.54 -10.30
CA GLU A 62 -30.90 -10.92 -11.64
C GLU A 62 -29.36 -11.14 -11.68
N ILE A 63 -28.81 -11.85 -10.69
CA ILE A 63 -27.36 -12.17 -10.62
C ILE A 63 -26.92 -13.23 -11.67
N SER A 64 -27.85 -13.72 -12.51
CA SER A 64 -27.63 -14.84 -13.45
C SER A 64 -26.97 -14.48 -14.79
N GLU A 65 -27.00 -13.24 -15.25
CA GLU A 65 -26.35 -12.88 -16.53
C GLU A 65 -25.76 -11.48 -16.44
N TYR A 66 -24.51 -11.35 -16.00
CA TYR A 66 -23.71 -10.20 -16.42
C TYR A 66 -23.22 -10.52 -17.84
N PRO A 67 -23.78 -9.92 -18.91
CA PRO A 67 -23.48 -10.32 -20.27
C PRO A 67 -22.15 -9.70 -20.68
N PHE A 68 -21.03 -10.25 -20.24
CA PHE A 68 -19.71 -9.92 -20.77
C PHE A 68 -18.81 -11.15 -20.84
N THR A 69 -18.07 -11.24 -21.93
CA THR A 69 -17.13 -12.34 -22.20
C THR A 69 -15.84 -12.19 -21.41
N LYS A 70 -15.10 -13.29 -21.22
CA LYS A 70 -13.76 -13.24 -20.59
C LYS A 70 -12.78 -12.40 -21.42
N GLU A 71 -12.99 -12.38 -22.74
CA GLU A 71 -12.23 -11.65 -23.74
C GLU A 71 -12.43 -10.14 -23.59
N GLU A 72 -13.69 -9.68 -23.47
CA GLU A 72 -14.01 -8.28 -23.20
C GLU A 72 -13.38 -7.81 -21.89
N ASN A 73 -13.47 -8.62 -20.82
CA ASN A 73 -12.85 -8.31 -19.54
C ASN A 73 -11.32 -8.15 -19.66
N ARG A 74 -10.65 -9.07 -20.37
CA ARG A 74 -9.20 -9.00 -20.60
C ARG A 74 -8.80 -7.78 -21.44
N CYS A 75 -9.60 -7.42 -22.44
CA CYS A 75 -9.35 -6.25 -23.28
C CYS A 75 -9.37 -4.96 -22.43
N ILE A 76 -10.40 -4.79 -21.61
CA ILE A 76 -10.57 -3.61 -20.75
C ILE A 76 -9.45 -3.50 -19.73
N VAL A 77 -9.07 -4.61 -19.09
CA VAL A 77 -7.95 -4.63 -18.14
C VAL A 77 -6.65 -4.19 -18.81
N ARG A 78 -6.38 -4.66 -20.04
CA ARG A 78 -5.20 -4.21 -20.79
C ARG A 78 -5.25 -2.72 -21.11
N LYS A 79 -6.42 -2.18 -21.47
CA LYS A 79 -6.58 -0.73 -21.70
C LYS A 79 -6.29 0.07 -20.43
N PHE A 80 -6.81 -0.36 -19.28
CA PHE A 80 -6.48 0.24 -17.99
C PHE A 80 -4.99 0.15 -17.68
N ASP A 81 -4.37 -1.01 -17.91
CA ASP A 81 -2.94 -1.22 -17.65
C ASP A 81 -2.08 -0.28 -18.52
N TRP A 82 -2.48 0.04 -19.75
CA TRP A 82 -1.72 0.94 -20.63
C TRP A 82 -1.98 2.43 -20.39
N HIS A 83 -3.19 2.81 -19.98
CA HIS A 83 -3.57 4.24 -19.86
C HIS A 83 -3.48 4.77 -18.43
N ILE A 84 -3.63 3.90 -17.42
CA ILE A 84 -3.70 4.32 -16.01
C ILE A 84 -2.40 3.97 -15.29
N LEU A 85 -1.90 2.75 -15.49
CA LEU A 85 -0.76 2.25 -14.72
C LEU A 85 0.53 3.06 -14.91
N PRO A 86 0.92 3.48 -16.13
CA PRO A 86 2.13 4.28 -16.34
C PRO A 86 2.06 5.64 -15.63
N PHE A 87 0.89 6.29 -15.63
CA PHE A 87 0.69 7.54 -14.90
C PHE A 87 0.79 7.33 -13.39
N VAL A 88 0.09 6.33 -12.87
CA VAL A 88 0.14 5.95 -11.44
C VAL A 88 1.55 5.60 -10.99
N TRP A 89 2.30 4.90 -11.85
CA TRP A 89 3.69 4.53 -11.62
C TRP A 89 4.61 5.76 -11.60
N ALA A 90 4.47 6.67 -12.56
CA ALA A 90 5.25 7.91 -12.63
C ALA A 90 4.92 8.87 -11.48
N CYS A 91 3.65 8.97 -11.10
CA CYS A 91 3.16 9.67 -9.92
C CYS A 91 3.90 9.23 -8.64
N TYR A 92 4.07 7.93 -8.44
CA TYR A 92 4.81 7.40 -7.28
C TYR A 92 6.33 7.52 -7.41
N LEU A 93 6.84 7.50 -8.65
CA LEU A 93 8.25 7.77 -8.94
C LEU A 93 8.60 9.18 -8.44
N PHE A 94 7.83 10.21 -8.80
CA PHE A 94 8.04 11.59 -8.34
C PHE A 94 7.95 11.73 -6.81
N ASN A 95 6.99 11.04 -6.16
CA ASN A 95 6.92 11.01 -4.70
C ASN A 95 8.17 10.37 -4.06
N SER A 96 8.71 9.32 -4.68
CA SER A 96 9.90 8.65 -4.16
C SER A 96 11.20 9.37 -4.50
N LEU A 97 11.23 10.19 -5.57
CA LEU A 97 12.35 11.07 -5.93
C LEU A 97 12.59 12.15 -4.87
N ASP A 98 11.55 12.87 -4.45
CA ASP A 98 11.69 13.95 -3.44
C ASP A 98 12.31 13.45 -2.13
N ARG A 99 11.87 12.26 -1.68
CA ARG A 99 12.38 11.64 -0.45
C ARG A 99 13.86 11.26 -0.54
N ASN A 100 14.33 10.83 -1.71
CA ASN A 100 15.74 10.46 -1.92
C ASN A 100 16.63 11.70 -2.08
N ASN A 101 16.08 12.79 -2.61
CA ASN A 101 16.82 14.03 -2.86
C ASN A 101 17.42 14.68 -1.62
N VAL A 102 16.82 14.44 -0.46
CA VAL A 102 17.34 14.94 0.81
C VAL A 102 18.75 14.40 1.09
N SER A 103 19.00 13.14 0.73
CA SER A 103 20.32 12.49 0.87
C SER A 103 21.35 13.11 -0.08
N ASN A 104 20.94 13.34 -1.33
CA ASN A 104 21.80 13.94 -2.35
C ASN A 104 22.12 15.40 -2.02
N ALA A 105 21.12 16.18 -1.60
CA ALA A 105 21.28 17.56 -1.17
C ALA A 105 22.24 17.69 0.02
N LYS A 106 22.16 16.76 1.00
CA LYS A 106 23.14 16.72 2.10
C LYS A 106 24.57 16.47 1.60
N SER A 107 24.75 15.59 0.62
CA SER A 107 26.08 15.33 0.04
C SER A 107 26.67 16.54 -0.71
N ASP A 108 25.82 17.44 -1.18
CA ASP A 108 26.19 18.70 -1.86
C ASP A 108 26.32 19.89 -0.89
N GLY A 109 26.33 19.64 0.42
CA GLY A 109 26.64 20.68 1.41
C GLY A 109 25.44 21.44 1.97
N MET A 110 24.19 21.04 1.66
CA MET A 110 22.98 21.72 2.15
C MET A 110 22.98 21.96 3.67
N THR A 111 23.49 21.00 4.46
CA THR A 111 23.56 21.14 5.92
C THR A 111 24.53 22.23 6.36
N THR A 112 25.63 22.40 5.65
CA THR A 112 26.63 23.44 5.92
C THR A 112 26.12 24.81 5.46
N ASP A 113 25.58 24.89 4.24
CA ASP A 113 25.08 26.15 3.65
C ASP A 113 23.95 26.78 4.48
N LEU A 114 23.14 25.95 5.15
CA LEU A 114 21.99 26.37 5.94
C LEU A 114 22.25 26.35 7.45
N ASN A 115 23.50 26.11 7.87
CA ASN A 115 23.96 26.07 9.25
C ASN A 115 23.11 25.13 10.13
N PHE A 116 22.99 23.86 9.70
CA PHE A 116 22.31 22.85 10.49
C PHE A 116 23.07 22.57 11.79
N PRO A 117 22.38 22.35 12.93
CA PRO A 117 23.02 21.77 14.10
C PRO A 117 23.45 20.33 13.82
N ASP A 118 24.31 19.75 14.66
CA ASP A 118 24.85 18.39 14.48
C ASP A 118 23.77 17.31 14.28
N GLU A 119 22.62 17.47 14.95
CA GLU A 119 21.47 16.56 14.85
C GLU A 119 20.38 17.07 13.87
N GLY A 120 20.66 18.16 13.15
CA GLY A 120 19.69 18.88 12.32
C GLY A 120 19.14 18.02 11.19
N TYR A 121 19.99 17.23 10.53
CA TYR A 121 19.54 16.33 9.45
C TYR A 121 18.55 15.27 9.97
N SER A 122 18.88 14.67 11.12
CA SER A 122 18.04 13.68 11.81
C SER A 122 16.70 14.26 12.25
N ILE A 123 16.72 15.49 12.80
CA ILE A 123 15.50 16.23 13.20
C ILE A 123 14.64 16.52 11.97
N MET A 124 15.24 16.98 10.86
CA MET A 124 14.53 17.27 9.62
C MET A 124 13.78 16.04 9.07
N LEU A 125 14.45 14.88 9.02
CA LEU A 125 13.81 13.62 8.59
C LEU A 125 12.69 13.19 9.54
N THR A 126 12.88 13.37 10.84
CA THR A 126 11.85 13.05 11.85
C THR A 126 10.63 13.95 11.70
N VAL A 127 10.83 15.26 11.54
CA VAL A 127 9.77 16.26 11.39
C VAL A 127 8.93 16.04 10.13
N PHE A 128 9.54 15.55 9.04
CA PHE A 128 8.80 15.11 7.85
C PHE A 128 7.97 13.85 8.12
N THR A 129 8.55 12.87 8.83
CA THR A 129 7.93 11.54 9.01
C THR A 129 6.70 11.58 9.92
N VAL A 130 6.66 12.45 10.93
CA VAL A 130 5.53 12.57 11.87
C VAL A 130 4.20 12.92 11.17
N PRO A 131 4.07 14.04 10.44
CA PRO A 131 2.84 14.35 9.71
C PRO A 131 2.59 13.33 8.60
N PHE A 132 3.63 12.83 7.93
CA PHE A 132 3.49 11.80 6.90
C PHE A 132 2.80 10.54 7.44
N ALA A 133 3.20 10.06 8.61
CA ALA A 133 2.62 8.86 9.23
C ALA A 133 1.23 9.14 9.82
N CYS A 134 1.05 10.27 10.52
CA CYS A 134 -0.21 10.58 11.20
C CYS A 134 -1.36 10.96 10.24
N LEU A 135 -1.04 11.60 9.11
CA LEU A 135 -2.05 12.14 8.20
C LEU A 135 -2.44 11.19 7.06
N VAL A 136 -1.89 9.96 7.00
CA VAL A 136 -2.27 8.96 5.97
C VAL A 136 -3.79 8.71 5.99
N VAL A 137 -4.35 8.37 7.16
CA VAL A 137 -5.77 8.04 7.29
C VAL A 137 -6.66 9.26 7.01
N PRO A 138 -6.42 10.43 7.63
CA PRO A 138 -7.12 11.67 7.27
C PRO A 138 -7.05 12.00 5.76
N GLY A 139 -5.89 11.81 5.14
CA GLY A 139 -5.68 12.04 3.71
C GLY A 139 -6.56 11.14 2.84
N VAL A 140 -6.59 9.84 3.11
CA VAL A 140 -7.47 8.91 2.38
C VAL A 140 -8.95 9.25 2.60
N MET A 141 -9.34 9.62 3.83
CA MET A 141 -10.71 10.06 4.11
C MET A 141 -11.09 11.32 3.33
N LEU A 142 -10.16 12.26 3.17
CA LEU A 142 -10.33 13.45 2.34
C LEU A 142 -10.55 13.06 0.87
N THR A 143 -9.75 12.13 0.34
CA THR A 143 -9.92 11.58 -1.01
C THR A 143 -11.26 10.90 -1.19
N ARG A 144 -11.77 10.16 -0.20
CA ARG A 144 -13.12 9.57 -0.27
C ARG A 144 -14.22 10.62 -0.30
N LYS A 145 -14.05 11.74 0.40
CA LYS A 145 -15.06 12.80 0.52
C LYS A 145 -15.09 13.73 -0.70
N ILE A 146 -13.92 14.19 -1.16
CA ILE A 146 -13.80 15.19 -2.25
C ILE A 146 -13.57 14.51 -3.60
N GLY A 147 -13.10 13.26 -3.59
CA GLY A 147 -12.80 12.47 -4.77
C GLY A 147 -11.30 12.46 -5.12
N PRO A 148 -10.82 11.39 -5.79
CA PRO A 148 -9.44 11.27 -6.23
C PRO A 148 -9.03 12.34 -7.24
N ARG A 149 -9.99 12.86 -8.01
CA ARG A 149 -9.80 13.92 -9.02
C ARG A 149 -9.12 15.17 -8.53
N PHE A 150 -9.49 15.64 -7.34
CA PHE A 150 -8.94 16.87 -6.78
C PHE A 150 -7.81 16.58 -5.80
N THR A 151 -7.88 15.45 -5.09
CA THR A 151 -6.93 15.16 -4.03
C THR A 151 -5.60 14.63 -4.54
N ILE A 152 -5.56 13.71 -5.52
CA ILE A 152 -4.30 13.16 -6.03
C ILE A 152 -3.43 14.25 -6.67
N PRO A 153 -3.92 15.05 -7.64
CA PRO A 153 -3.15 16.17 -8.16
C PRO A 153 -2.89 17.25 -7.11
N GLY A 154 -3.84 17.49 -6.19
CA GLY A 154 -3.69 18.47 -5.12
C GLY A 154 -2.54 18.14 -4.16
N TYR A 155 -2.36 16.87 -3.81
CA TYR A 155 -1.20 16.41 -3.06
C TYR A 155 0.09 16.70 -3.84
N MET A 156 0.16 16.28 -5.11
CA MET A 156 1.32 16.47 -5.99
C MET A 156 1.73 17.94 -6.13
N LEU A 157 0.74 18.81 -6.35
CA LEU A 157 0.93 20.25 -6.41
C LEU A 157 1.46 20.80 -5.09
N GLY A 158 0.88 20.35 -3.97
CA GLY A 158 1.27 20.78 -2.64
C GLY A 158 2.72 20.43 -2.30
N TRP A 159 3.12 19.15 -2.42
CA TRP A 159 4.48 18.76 -2.10
C TRP A 159 5.49 19.26 -3.14
N GLY A 160 5.15 19.25 -4.44
CA GLY A 160 6.03 19.77 -5.49
C GLY A 160 6.30 21.27 -5.33
N ALA A 161 5.28 22.05 -4.93
CA ALA A 161 5.47 23.46 -4.58
C ALA A 161 6.34 23.62 -3.33
N MET A 162 6.12 22.82 -2.29
CA MET A 162 6.98 22.84 -1.09
C MET A 162 8.43 22.46 -1.42
N ALA A 163 8.68 21.50 -2.31
CA ALA A 163 10.02 21.15 -2.77
C ALA A 163 10.71 22.36 -3.45
N MET A 164 10.01 23.08 -4.33
CA MET A 164 10.56 24.31 -4.93
C MET A 164 10.81 25.40 -3.88
N ILE A 165 9.91 25.57 -2.91
CA ILE A 165 10.10 26.53 -1.81
C ILE A 165 11.29 26.13 -0.92
N ASN A 166 11.58 24.83 -0.78
CA ASN A 166 12.73 24.34 -0.02
C ASN A 166 14.04 24.87 -0.60
N ALA A 167 14.16 25.00 -1.93
CA ALA A 167 15.33 25.59 -2.57
C ALA A 167 15.56 27.07 -2.19
N GLY A 168 14.50 27.78 -1.79
CA GLY A 168 14.55 29.16 -1.33
C GLY A 168 14.94 29.33 0.15
N CYS A 169 14.99 28.25 0.92
CA CYS A 169 15.30 28.31 2.35
C CYS A 169 16.73 28.80 2.61
N LYS A 170 16.91 29.58 3.69
CA LYS A 170 18.18 30.22 4.06
C LYS A 170 18.71 29.80 5.43
N ASN A 171 17.95 29.00 6.17
CA ASN A 171 18.31 28.52 7.49
C ASN A 171 17.61 27.19 7.80
N PHE A 172 18.10 26.52 8.83
CA PHE A 172 17.54 25.27 9.33
C PHE A 172 16.03 25.34 9.64
N ALA A 173 15.58 26.40 10.32
CA ALA A 173 14.18 26.54 10.73
C ALA A 173 13.22 26.60 9.53
N GLY A 174 13.60 27.32 8.46
CA GLY A 174 12.83 27.39 7.21
C GLY A 174 12.66 26.02 6.58
N VAL A 175 13.75 25.23 6.52
CA VAL A 175 13.69 23.85 6.00
C VAL A 175 12.77 22.97 6.84
N LEU A 176 12.81 23.08 8.17
CA LEU A 176 11.92 22.31 9.04
C LEU A 176 10.44 22.61 8.78
N VAL A 177 10.07 23.88 8.64
CA VAL A 177 8.68 24.27 8.35
C VAL A 177 8.23 23.73 7.00
N VAL A 178 9.07 23.89 5.97
CA VAL A 178 8.76 23.37 4.62
C VAL A 178 8.62 21.85 4.65
N ARG A 179 9.51 21.14 5.35
CA ARG A 179 9.48 19.67 5.46
C ARG A 179 8.27 19.16 6.23
N LEU A 180 7.83 19.87 7.27
CA LEU A 180 6.62 19.53 8.01
C LEU A 180 5.38 19.61 7.11
N ILE A 181 5.25 20.68 6.33
CA ILE A 181 4.12 20.89 5.41
C ILE A 181 4.19 19.89 4.24
N LEU A 182 5.40 19.65 3.70
CA LEU A 182 5.64 18.67 2.64
C LEU A 182 5.19 17.27 3.08
N GLY A 183 5.57 16.84 4.29
CA GLY A 183 5.13 15.56 4.86
C GLY A 183 3.61 15.45 5.00
N ALA A 184 2.92 16.56 5.31
CA ALA A 184 1.47 16.58 5.37
C ALA A 184 0.79 16.40 4.00
N PHE A 185 1.33 17.00 2.94
CA PHE A 185 0.82 16.82 1.57
C PHE A 185 1.06 15.42 1.04
N GLU A 186 2.21 14.80 1.35
CA GLU A 186 2.53 13.45 0.87
C GLU A 186 1.77 12.34 1.59
N ALA A 187 1.35 12.57 2.84
CA ALA A 187 0.80 11.53 3.73
C ALA A 187 -0.33 10.71 3.09
N GLY A 188 -1.29 11.37 2.46
CA GLY A 188 -2.47 10.73 1.86
C GLY A 188 -2.22 10.11 0.49
N PHE A 189 -1.15 10.50 -0.19
CA PHE A 189 -1.02 10.30 -1.63
C PHE A 189 -1.02 8.82 -2.05
N ALA A 190 -0.11 8.02 -1.50
CA ALA A 190 0.05 6.62 -1.90
C ALA A 190 -1.24 5.81 -1.66
N ALA A 191 -1.85 5.98 -0.49
CA ALA A 191 -3.07 5.26 -0.13
C ALA A 191 -4.28 5.75 -0.94
N SER A 192 -4.35 7.03 -1.28
CA SER A 192 -5.37 7.59 -2.18
C SER A 192 -5.22 7.10 -3.62
N LEU A 193 -3.99 6.88 -4.09
CA LEU A 193 -3.72 6.32 -5.41
C LEU A 193 -4.12 4.84 -5.48
N ILE A 194 -3.87 4.08 -4.41
CA ILE A 194 -4.37 2.69 -4.30
C ILE A 194 -5.90 2.67 -4.28
N PHE A 195 -6.55 3.57 -3.52
CA PHE A 195 -8.01 3.71 -3.53
C PHE A 195 -8.54 4.02 -4.92
N TYR A 196 -7.89 4.92 -5.65
CA TYR A 196 -8.22 5.21 -7.04
C TYR A 196 -8.14 3.97 -7.93
N LEU A 197 -7.09 3.14 -7.82
CA LEU A 197 -6.99 1.89 -8.57
C LEU A 197 -8.15 0.92 -8.28
N THR A 198 -8.70 0.89 -7.07
CA THR A 198 -9.85 0.02 -6.75
C THR A 198 -11.12 0.37 -7.51
N THR A 199 -11.20 1.55 -8.12
CA THR A 199 -12.36 1.96 -8.95
C THR A 199 -12.31 1.39 -10.38
N PHE A 200 -11.14 0.93 -10.82
CA PHE A 200 -10.92 0.39 -12.17
C PHE A 200 -10.63 -1.13 -12.17
N TYR A 201 -9.98 -1.62 -11.12
CA TYR A 201 -9.52 -3.01 -11.02
C TYR A 201 -10.33 -3.80 -9.99
N THR A 202 -10.60 -5.06 -10.32
CA THR A 202 -11.21 -6.02 -9.39
C THR A 202 -10.20 -6.47 -8.33
N ARG A 203 -10.68 -7.04 -7.23
CA ARG A 203 -9.83 -7.52 -6.11
C ARG A 203 -8.75 -8.50 -6.54
N GLY A 204 -9.06 -9.40 -7.48
CA GLY A 204 -8.11 -10.38 -8.03
C GLY A 204 -7.03 -9.77 -8.93
N GLU A 205 -7.26 -8.57 -9.47
CA GLU A 205 -6.33 -7.88 -10.37
C GLU A 205 -5.44 -6.87 -9.66
N LEU A 206 -5.96 -6.23 -8.61
CA LEU A 206 -5.35 -5.12 -7.91
C LEU A 206 -3.96 -5.45 -7.35
N GLY A 207 -3.76 -6.64 -6.78
CA GLY A 207 -2.51 -7.01 -6.13
C GLY A 207 -1.28 -6.87 -7.03
N LYS A 208 -1.36 -7.31 -8.30
CA LYS A 208 -0.26 -7.16 -9.27
C LYS A 208 0.02 -5.71 -9.64
N ARG A 209 -1.02 -4.87 -9.70
CA ARG A 209 -0.89 -3.43 -10.03
C ARG A 209 -0.28 -2.65 -8.88
N VAL A 210 -0.65 -2.99 -7.65
CA VAL A 210 -0.06 -2.42 -6.44
C VAL A 210 1.42 -2.81 -6.33
N ALA A 211 1.77 -4.06 -6.66
CA ALA A 211 3.17 -4.49 -6.75
C ALA A 211 3.96 -3.69 -7.80
N ALA A 212 3.40 -3.49 -8.99
CA ALA A 212 4.01 -2.66 -10.03
C ALA A 212 4.18 -1.20 -9.57
N PHE A 213 3.18 -0.63 -8.90
CA PHE A 213 3.23 0.70 -8.30
C PHE A 213 4.41 0.83 -7.32
N TYR A 214 4.55 -0.08 -6.35
CA TYR A 214 5.65 0.00 -5.37
C TYR A 214 7.05 -0.28 -5.96
N SER A 215 7.13 -0.96 -7.11
CA SER A 215 8.42 -1.25 -7.76
C SER A 215 9.22 0.01 -8.14
N CYS A 216 8.55 1.14 -8.41
CA CYS A 216 9.25 2.37 -8.80
C CYS A 216 9.98 3.05 -7.65
N GLN A 217 9.68 2.68 -6.39
CA GLN A 217 10.38 3.23 -5.22
C GLN A 217 11.87 2.90 -5.22
N ALA A 218 12.25 1.68 -5.62
CA ALA A 218 13.65 1.31 -5.76
C ALA A 218 14.30 2.05 -6.95
N LEU A 219 13.55 2.18 -8.05
CA LEU A 219 14.05 2.79 -9.27
C LEU A 219 14.22 4.31 -9.15
N SER A 220 13.41 4.98 -8.32
CA SER A 220 13.54 6.41 -8.05
C SER A 220 14.91 6.73 -7.47
N GLY A 221 15.52 5.84 -6.68
CA GLY A 221 16.88 6.05 -6.17
C GLY A 221 17.91 6.18 -7.30
N ALA A 222 17.79 5.36 -8.34
CA ALA A 222 18.67 5.41 -9.50
C ALA A 222 18.47 6.71 -10.30
N PHE A 223 17.22 7.10 -10.56
CA PHE A 223 16.92 8.37 -11.24
C PHE A 223 17.37 9.58 -10.42
N SER A 224 17.12 9.60 -9.11
CA SER A 224 17.53 10.68 -8.19
C SER A 224 19.06 10.84 -8.19
N GLY A 225 19.83 9.75 -8.13
CA GLY A 225 21.28 9.79 -8.23
C GLY A 225 21.79 10.32 -9.59
N LEU A 226 21.14 9.95 -10.70
CA LEU A 226 21.47 10.45 -12.05
C LEU A 226 21.16 11.93 -12.22
N ILE A 227 20.00 12.39 -11.71
CA ILE A 227 19.62 13.80 -11.74
C ILE A 227 20.63 14.60 -10.90
N ALA A 228 20.94 14.15 -9.68
CA ALA A 228 21.95 14.78 -8.84
C ALA A 228 23.34 14.84 -9.51
N TYR A 229 23.77 13.74 -10.16
CA TYR A 229 25.01 13.73 -10.95
C TYR A 229 25.02 14.81 -12.02
N GLY A 230 23.94 14.97 -12.79
CA GLY A 230 23.86 16.00 -13.83
C GLY A 230 23.81 17.42 -13.27
N VAL A 231 23.00 17.64 -12.23
CA VAL A 231 22.77 18.97 -11.65
C VAL A 231 24.00 19.50 -10.92
N PHE A 232 24.71 18.66 -10.16
CA PHE A 232 25.87 19.09 -9.38
C PHE A 232 27.11 19.43 -10.23
N GLN A 233 27.03 19.24 -11.55
CA GLN A 233 28.06 19.66 -12.50
C GLN A 233 27.75 21.01 -13.16
N MET A 234 26.57 21.59 -12.90
CA MET A 234 26.15 22.85 -13.51
C MET A 234 26.87 24.03 -12.87
N ASN A 235 27.43 24.92 -13.69
CA ASN A 235 27.97 26.19 -13.22
C ASN A 235 26.83 27.21 -13.08
N SER A 236 26.47 27.55 -11.84
CA SER A 236 25.34 28.42 -11.51
C SER A 236 25.65 29.29 -10.29
N LYS A 237 24.87 30.36 -10.11
CA LYS A 237 24.90 31.17 -8.89
C LYS A 237 24.15 30.51 -7.72
N LEU A 238 23.30 29.53 -8.02
CA LEU A 238 22.60 28.72 -7.02
C LEU A 238 23.44 27.50 -6.68
N TRP A 239 23.33 27.03 -5.43
CA TRP A 239 23.92 25.77 -5.01
C TRP A 239 23.29 24.60 -5.78
N GLY A 240 24.04 23.52 -6.00
CA GLY A 240 23.57 22.35 -6.74
C GLY A 240 22.29 21.76 -6.13
N TRP A 241 22.23 21.65 -4.80
CA TRP A 241 21.06 21.17 -4.07
C TRP A 241 19.82 22.06 -4.26
N GLN A 242 19.98 23.37 -4.43
CA GLN A 242 18.85 24.27 -4.71
C GLN A 242 18.28 24.00 -6.10
N ILE A 243 19.16 23.86 -7.09
CA ILE A 243 18.76 23.55 -8.47
C ILE A 243 18.07 22.18 -8.52
N LEU A 244 18.58 21.20 -7.77
CA LEU A 244 18.01 19.86 -7.66
C LEU A 244 16.54 19.91 -7.21
N PHE A 245 16.25 20.61 -6.10
CA PHE A 245 14.87 20.77 -5.61
C PHE A 245 13.98 21.58 -6.55
N LEU A 246 14.52 22.60 -7.23
CA LEU A 246 13.76 23.39 -8.21
C LEU A 246 13.34 22.54 -9.40
N ILE A 247 14.26 21.79 -9.98
CA ILE A 247 14.01 20.94 -11.16
C ILE A 247 12.97 19.87 -10.82
N GLU A 248 13.17 19.12 -9.73
CA GLU A 248 12.24 18.04 -9.38
C GLU A 248 10.89 18.54 -8.89
N GLY A 249 10.86 19.64 -8.12
CA GLY A 249 9.62 20.27 -7.72
C GLY A 249 8.82 20.79 -8.93
N ALA A 250 9.49 21.40 -9.91
CA ALA A 250 8.86 21.88 -11.13
C ALA A 250 8.32 20.73 -12.00
N PHE A 251 9.10 19.65 -12.19
CA PHE A 251 8.62 18.47 -12.90
C PHE A 251 7.44 17.81 -12.20
N THR A 252 7.47 17.73 -10.87
CA THR A 252 6.36 17.20 -10.07
C THR A 252 5.10 18.05 -10.27
N VAL A 253 5.19 19.37 -10.18
CA VAL A 253 4.05 20.28 -10.39
C VAL A 253 3.51 20.18 -11.81
N GLY A 254 4.39 20.16 -12.82
CA GLY A 254 3.98 19.98 -14.21
C GLY A 254 3.27 18.64 -14.43
N PHE A 255 3.80 17.56 -13.87
CA PHE A 255 3.19 16.24 -13.95
C PHE A 255 1.90 16.12 -13.14
N ALA A 256 1.76 16.88 -12.05
CA ALA A 256 0.52 16.97 -11.28
C ALA A 256 -0.61 17.57 -12.12
N ILE A 257 -0.33 18.67 -12.84
CA ILE A 257 -1.28 19.30 -13.76
C ILE A 257 -1.65 18.32 -14.87
N LEU A 258 -0.65 17.66 -15.46
CA LEU A 258 -0.86 16.66 -16.50
C LEU A 258 -1.75 15.52 -16.00
N THR A 259 -1.48 15.01 -14.81
CA THR A 259 -2.29 13.96 -14.15
C THR A 259 -3.72 14.45 -13.91
N GLY A 260 -3.89 15.70 -13.48
CA GLY A 260 -5.18 16.37 -13.32
C GLY A 260 -6.04 16.36 -14.59
N LEU A 261 -5.40 16.55 -15.75
CA LEU A 261 -6.04 16.68 -17.05
C LEU A 261 -6.23 15.36 -17.79
N MET A 262 -5.25 14.46 -17.72
CA MET A 262 -5.20 13.24 -18.55
C MET A 262 -5.73 11.99 -17.84
N LEU A 263 -5.64 11.91 -16.51
CA LEU A 263 -6.01 10.70 -15.79
C LEU A 263 -7.55 10.56 -15.75
N PRO A 264 -8.12 9.42 -16.18
CA PRO A 264 -9.57 9.20 -16.09
C PRO A 264 -9.96 9.04 -14.62
N TRP A 265 -11.03 9.72 -14.17
CA TRP A 265 -11.42 9.70 -12.75
C TRP A 265 -12.47 8.65 -12.40
N SER A 266 -13.11 8.08 -13.42
CA SER A 266 -14.01 6.94 -13.31
C SER A 266 -13.98 6.14 -14.62
N PRO A 267 -14.35 4.84 -14.60
CA PRO A 267 -14.53 4.09 -15.84
C PRO A 267 -15.52 4.74 -16.81
N SER A 268 -16.56 5.42 -16.29
CA SER A 268 -17.54 6.13 -17.12
C SER A 268 -17.00 7.37 -17.84
N THR A 269 -15.97 8.01 -17.30
CA THR A 269 -15.34 9.21 -17.87
C THR A 269 -14.10 8.89 -18.72
N ALA A 270 -13.71 7.62 -18.82
CA ALA A 270 -12.57 7.19 -19.60
C ALA A 270 -12.83 7.36 -21.11
N SER A 271 -12.09 8.26 -21.75
CA SER A 271 -12.23 8.58 -23.19
C SER A 271 -11.73 7.47 -24.12
N PHE A 272 -10.83 6.61 -23.65
CA PHE A 272 -10.28 5.49 -24.42
C PHE A 272 -11.18 4.24 -24.43
N LEU A 273 -12.31 4.27 -23.72
CA LEU A 273 -13.30 3.19 -23.70
C LEU A 273 -14.49 3.53 -24.60
N THR A 274 -14.95 2.53 -25.35
CA THR A 274 -16.25 2.59 -26.04
C THR A 274 -17.40 2.49 -25.03
N ASP A 275 -18.63 2.86 -25.41
CA ASP A 275 -19.77 2.79 -24.49
C ASP A 275 -20.07 1.36 -24.02
N ARG A 276 -19.87 0.37 -24.90
CA ARG A 276 -19.91 -1.05 -24.52
C ARG A 276 -18.85 -1.38 -23.48
N GLU A 277 -17.62 -0.93 -23.68
CA GLU A 277 -16.52 -1.20 -22.73
C GLU A 277 -16.72 -0.50 -21.39
N LYS A 278 -17.30 0.71 -21.37
CA LYS A 278 -17.68 1.41 -20.13
C LYS A 278 -18.73 0.62 -19.36
N GLU A 279 -19.72 0.06 -20.06
CA GLU A 279 -20.74 -0.77 -19.42
C GLU A 279 -20.13 -2.05 -18.86
N VAL A 280 -19.29 -2.75 -19.62
CA VAL A 280 -18.56 -3.92 -19.09
C VAL A 280 -17.66 -3.54 -17.89
N ALA A 281 -17.03 -2.36 -17.92
CA ALA A 281 -16.24 -1.84 -16.81
C ALA A 281 -17.08 -1.54 -15.56
N ARG A 282 -18.35 -1.15 -15.72
CA ARG A 282 -19.30 -1.00 -14.61
C ARG A 282 -19.75 -2.36 -14.09
N LEU A 283 -20.18 -3.25 -14.98
CA LEU A 283 -20.71 -4.58 -14.64
C LEU A 283 -19.66 -5.46 -13.95
N ARG A 284 -18.38 -5.40 -14.37
CA ARG A 284 -17.31 -6.17 -13.72
C ARG A 284 -17.08 -5.75 -12.27
N ILE A 285 -17.13 -4.45 -11.97
CA ILE A 285 -16.95 -3.92 -10.62
C ILE A 285 -18.20 -4.22 -9.79
N LEU A 286 -19.40 -4.17 -10.38
CA LEU A 286 -20.63 -4.55 -9.69
C LEU A 286 -20.66 -6.04 -9.35
N LYS A 287 -20.20 -6.89 -10.28
CA LYS A 287 -20.04 -8.34 -10.08
C LYS A 287 -19.05 -8.65 -8.94
N ASP A 288 -17.91 -7.95 -8.89
CA ASP A 288 -16.92 -8.05 -7.81
C ASP A 288 -17.43 -7.40 -6.48
N GLY A 289 -18.35 -6.42 -6.60
CA GLY A 289 -18.96 -5.68 -5.50
C GLY A 289 -20.19 -6.34 -4.87
N SER A 290 -20.55 -7.56 -5.27
CA SER A 290 -21.67 -8.34 -4.73
C SER A 290 -21.44 -8.83 -3.28
N THR A 291 -20.30 -8.50 -2.67
CA THR A 291 -20.10 -8.62 -1.21
C THR A 291 -20.34 -7.26 -0.54
N ALA A 292 -21.61 -7.00 -0.21
CA ALA A 292 -22.11 -5.99 0.73
C ALA A 292 -21.45 -4.58 0.72
N ILE A 293 -21.86 -3.73 -0.21
CA ILE A 293 -21.54 -2.27 -0.21
C ILE A 293 -22.22 -1.54 0.98
N ASP A 294 -23.08 -2.22 1.75
CA ASP A 294 -23.88 -1.64 2.85
C ASP A 294 -23.61 -2.29 4.22
N THR A 295 -22.44 -2.89 4.46
CA THR A 295 -22.04 -3.22 5.84
C THR A 295 -21.71 -1.93 6.59
N LYS A 296 -22.66 -1.47 7.43
CA LYS A 296 -22.42 -0.39 8.40
C LYS A 296 -21.08 -0.61 9.09
N PHE A 297 -20.22 0.42 9.09
CA PHE A 297 -18.89 0.38 9.72
C PHE A 297 -18.96 -0.27 11.10
N ASN A 298 -18.43 -1.48 11.21
CA ASN A 298 -18.46 -2.23 12.45
C ASN A 298 -17.19 -1.96 13.23
N ARG A 299 -17.25 -1.00 14.16
CA ARG A 299 -16.12 -0.62 15.03
C ARG A 299 -15.50 -1.83 15.75
N LYS A 300 -16.30 -2.81 16.17
CA LYS A 300 -15.79 -4.03 16.82
C LYS A 300 -15.02 -4.92 15.84
N ALA A 301 -15.49 -5.04 14.59
CA ALA A 301 -14.79 -5.78 13.55
C ALA A 301 -13.48 -5.09 13.13
N PHE A 302 -13.51 -3.76 13.03
CA PHE A 302 -12.35 -2.94 12.67
C PHE A 302 -11.18 -3.09 13.65
N PHE A 303 -11.44 -3.09 14.96
CA PHE A 303 -10.39 -3.24 16.00
C PHE A 303 -10.14 -4.70 16.43
N LYS A 304 -10.90 -5.67 15.91
CA LYS A 304 -10.70 -7.10 16.18
C LYS A 304 -9.26 -7.59 15.93
N PRO A 305 -8.53 -7.11 14.89
CA PRO A 305 -7.15 -7.52 14.65
C PRO A 305 -6.20 -7.32 15.84
N LEU A 306 -6.45 -6.34 16.72
CA LEU A 306 -5.61 -6.08 17.90
C LEU A 306 -5.56 -7.25 18.90
N LYS A 307 -6.48 -8.21 18.80
CA LYS A 307 -6.50 -9.41 19.65
C LYS A 307 -5.77 -10.61 19.02
N ASP A 308 -5.35 -10.51 17.77
CA ASP A 308 -4.66 -11.59 17.07
C ASP A 308 -3.15 -11.49 17.31
N TRP A 309 -2.52 -12.54 17.84
CA TRP A 309 -1.08 -12.54 18.08
C TRP A 309 -0.28 -12.35 16.78
N LYS A 310 -0.79 -12.83 15.63
CA LYS A 310 -0.16 -12.64 14.31
C LYS A 310 -0.10 -11.17 13.92
N PHE A 311 -1.07 -10.38 14.35
CA PHE A 311 -1.09 -8.94 14.10
C PHE A 311 0.16 -8.28 14.69
N HIS A 312 0.52 -8.65 15.92
CA HIS A 312 1.69 -8.10 16.58
C HIS A 312 3.00 -8.53 15.90
N VAL A 313 3.09 -9.77 15.41
CA VAL A 313 4.26 -10.24 14.66
C VAL A 313 4.40 -9.50 13.33
N PHE A 314 3.32 -9.38 12.54
CA PHE A 314 3.35 -8.60 11.31
C PHE A 314 3.63 -7.11 11.57
N ALA A 315 3.09 -6.53 12.64
CA ALA A 315 3.37 -5.16 13.07
C ALA A 315 4.86 -4.96 13.39
N SER A 316 5.49 -5.90 14.10
CA SER A 316 6.93 -5.87 14.37
C SER A 316 7.75 -5.99 13.08
N ILE A 317 7.40 -6.91 12.18
CA ILE A 317 8.07 -7.05 10.88
C ILE A 317 7.94 -5.75 10.07
N ALA A 318 6.75 -5.11 10.09
CA ALA A 318 6.49 -3.86 9.39
C ALA A 318 7.44 -2.74 9.85
N LEU A 319 7.56 -2.55 11.16
CA LEU A 319 8.48 -1.58 11.74
C LEU A 319 9.94 -1.87 11.34
N CYS A 320 10.35 -3.15 11.38
CA CYS A 320 11.73 -3.53 11.10
C CYS A 320 12.10 -3.23 9.64
N TYR A 321 11.36 -3.77 8.65
CA TYR A 321 11.72 -3.56 7.24
C TYR A 321 11.66 -2.06 6.84
N GLY A 322 10.80 -1.29 7.50
CA GLY A 322 10.72 0.17 7.33
C GLY A 322 12.03 0.87 7.66
N VAL A 323 12.81 0.35 8.63
CA VAL A 323 14.15 0.85 8.95
C VAL A 323 15.08 0.62 7.76
N ALA A 324 15.19 -0.61 7.24
CA ALA A 324 16.03 -0.89 6.07
C ALA A 324 15.68 -0.03 4.85
N ALA A 325 14.39 0.10 4.54
CA ALA A 325 13.92 0.93 3.42
C ALA A 325 14.36 2.39 3.58
N SER A 326 14.29 2.93 4.80
CA SER A 326 14.75 4.29 5.08
C SER A 326 16.28 4.42 5.08
N VAL A 327 17.02 3.42 5.55
CA VAL A 327 18.49 3.40 5.46
C VAL A 327 18.95 3.44 4.00
N ALA A 328 18.34 2.62 3.15
CA ALA A 328 18.62 2.65 1.71
C ALA A 328 18.24 4.01 1.12
N GLY A 329 17.01 4.50 1.32
CA GLY A 329 16.53 5.74 0.69
C GLY A 329 17.23 7.02 1.15
N SER A 330 17.44 7.19 2.46
CA SER A 330 17.87 8.47 3.04
C SER A 330 19.35 8.54 3.38
N PHE A 331 20.06 7.41 3.46
CA PHE A 331 21.43 7.34 3.97
C PHE A 331 22.43 6.67 3.02
N LEU A 332 22.00 6.07 1.90
CA LEU A 332 22.90 5.39 0.97
C LEU A 332 23.99 6.32 0.42
N THR A 333 23.66 7.57 0.08
CA THR A 333 24.64 8.55 -0.41
C THR A 333 25.71 8.84 0.66
N GLN A 334 25.32 8.90 1.93
CA GLN A 334 26.27 9.07 3.06
C GLN A 334 27.13 7.82 3.28
N ILE A 335 26.54 6.62 3.14
CA ILE A 335 27.27 5.35 3.23
C ILE A 335 28.32 5.26 2.12
N ILE A 336 28.01 5.65 0.89
CA ILE A 336 28.98 5.69 -0.22
C ILE A 336 30.00 6.83 -0.02
N GLY A 337 29.58 7.95 0.57
CA GLY A 337 30.45 9.07 0.91
C GLY A 337 31.63 8.70 1.82
N ARG A 338 31.54 7.58 2.57
CA ARG A 338 32.66 7.04 3.36
C ARG A 338 33.90 6.68 2.52
N PHE A 339 33.74 6.49 1.22
CA PHE A 339 34.86 6.19 0.30
C PHE A 339 35.63 7.45 -0.13
N HIS A 340 35.26 8.63 0.37
CA HIS A 340 35.92 9.91 0.07
C HIS A 340 35.97 10.25 -1.43
N TYR A 341 34.95 9.82 -2.19
CA TYR A 341 34.74 10.29 -3.55
C TYR A 341 34.19 11.73 -3.57
N SER A 342 34.35 12.42 -4.70
CA SER A 342 33.71 13.73 -4.90
C SER A 342 32.18 13.60 -4.81
N THR A 343 31.48 14.70 -4.50
CA THR A 343 30.01 14.72 -4.40
C THR A 343 29.35 14.16 -5.67
N VAL A 344 29.77 14.63 -6.85
CA VAL A 344 29.28 14.16 -8.15
C VAL A 344 29.48 12.65 -8.31
N LYS A 345 30.68 12.15 -8.00
CA LYS A 345 30.98 10.72 -8.11
C LYS A 345 30.21 9.88 -7.08
N THR A 346 30.08 10.36 -5.85
CA THR A 346 29.30 9.69 -4.79
C THR A 346 27.85 9.49 -5.20
N ASN A 347 27.19 10.53 -5.74
CA ASN A 347 25.82 10.44 -6.21
C ASN A 347 25.68 9.49 -7.41
N LEU A 348 26.61 9.52 -8.37
CA LEU A 348 26.62 8.56 -9.49
C LEU A 348 26.75 7.11 -9.00
N PHE A 349 27.55 6.85 -7.96
CA PHE A 349 27.76 5.51 -7.42
C PHE A 349 26.54 4.98 -6.66
N THR A 350 25.53 5.79 -6.34
CA THR A 350 24.25 5.29 -5.82
C THR A 350 23.41 4.60 -6.90
N VAL A 351 23.60 4.96 -8.17
CA VAL A 351 22.73 4.55 -9.28
C VAL A 351 22.76 3.04 -9.51
N ALA A 352 23.95 2.43 -9.52
CA ALA A 352 24.11 1.00 -9.78
C ALA A 352 23.50 0.13 -8.65
N PRO A 353 23.75 0.39 -7.36
CA PRO A 353 23.04 -0.27 -6.27
C PRO A 353 21.51 -0.18 -6.39
N TYR A 354 20.94 0.99 -6.68
CA TYR A 354 19.49 1.14 -6.83
C TYR A 354 18.93 0.41 -8.05
N ALA A 355 19.63 0.43 -9.18
CA ALA A 355 19.23 -0.30 -10.38
C ALA A 355 19.21 -1.81 -10.14
N VAL A 356 20.27 -2.36 -9.54
CA VAL A 356 20.31 -3.78 -9.14
C VAL A 356 19.24 -4.09 -8.10
N GLY A 357 18.99 -3.17 -7.15
CA GLY A 357 17.93 -3.31 -6.16
C GLY A 357 16.55 -3.43 -6.80
N THR A 358 16.29 -2.65 -7.84
CA THR A 358 15.04 -2.71 -8.61
C THR A 358 14.90 -4.04 -9.34
N ILE A 359 15.96 -4.53 -9.98
CA ILE A 359 15.96 -5.84 -10.65
C ILE A 359 15.72 -6.96 -9.62
N ALA A 360 16.41 -6.92 -8.48
CA ALA A 360 16.25 -7.89 -7.40
C ALA A 360 14.82 -7.91 -6.86
N LEU A 361 14.21 -6.74 -6.66
CA LEU A 361 12.81 -6.61 -6.26
C LEU A 361 11.88 -7.25 -7.29
N CYS A 362 12.03 -6.93 -8.57
CA CYS A 362 11.18 -7.48 -9.64
C CYS A 362 11.32 -9.00 -9.76
N VAL A 363 12.55 -9.52 -9.73
CA VAL A 363 12.84 -10.96 -9.80
C VAL A 363 12.27 -11.68 -8.58
N THR A 364 12.47 -11.14 -7.37
CA THR A 364 11.98 -11.74 -6.13
C THR A 364 10.46 -11.72 -6.05
N ALA A 365 9.81 -10.63 -6.46
CA ALA A 365 8.36 -10.53 -6.52
C ALA A 365 7.77 -11.53 -7.54
N TRP A 366 8.35 -11.61 -8.74
CA TRP A 366 7.92 -12.57 -9.76
C TRP A 366 8.14 -14.02 -9.30
N SER A 367 9.28 -14.32 -8.70
CA SER A 367 9.58 -15.65 -8.13
C SER A 367 8.61 -16.01 -7.01
N SER A 368 8.31 -15.07 -6.12
CA SER A 368 7.37 -15.24 -5.02
C SER A 368 5.95 -15.54 -5.53
N ASP A 369 5.51 -14.83 -6.58
CA ASP A 369 4.22 -15.10 -7.22
C ASP A 369 4.18 -16.46 -7.92
N ARG A 370 5.28 -16.85 -8.60
CA ARG A 370 5.38 -18.13 -9.33
C ARG A 370 5.42 -19.32 -8.37
N LEU A 371 6.21 -19.24 -7.31
CA LEU A 371 6.36 -20.30 -6.30
C LEU A 371 5.23 -20.30 -5.26
N ARG A 372 4.41 -19.23 -5.22
CA ARG A 372 3.37 -19.01 -4.20
C ARG A 372 3.89 -19.17 -2.78
N GLU A 373 5.06 -18.60 -2.55
CA GLU A 373 5.79 -18.64 -1.28
C GLU A 373 6.21 -17.20 -0.96
N ARG A 374 5.79 -16.68 0.19
CA ARG A 374 6.13 -15.30 0.59
C ARG A 374 7.20 -15.26 1.66
N GLY A 375 7.14 -16.17 2.62
CA GLY A 375 7.98 -16.11 3.82
C GLY A 375 9.48 -16.18 3.50
N PHE A 376 9.95 -17.14 2.72
CA PHE A 376 11.38 -17.25 2.37
C PHE A 376 11.84 -16.14 1.44
N HIS A 377 11.00 -15.71 0.50
CA HIS A 377 11.33 -14.57 -0.36
C HIS A 377 11.53 -13.30 0.48
N LEU A 378 10.60 -13.03 1.40
CA LEU A 378 10.73 -11.90 2.34
C LEU A 378 11.96 -12.04 3.23
N ALA A 379 12.18 -13.22 3.83
CA ALA A 379 13.34 -13.48 4.68
C ALA A 379 14.66 -13.29 3.91
N SER A 380 14.74 -13.75 2.66
CA SER A 380 15.95 -13.60 1.83
C SER A 380 16.31 -12.13 1.61
N SER A 381 15.30 -11.27 1.40
CA SER A 381 15.52 -9.83 1.25
C SER A 381 16.05 -9.19 2.53
N LEU A 382 15.46 -9.53 3.69
CA LEU A 382 15.93 -9.04 5.00
C LEU A 382 17.37 -9.52 5.29
N ILE A 383 17.68 -10.77 4.93
CA ILE A 383 19.03 -11.35 5.08
C ILE A 383 20.05 -10.64 4.19
N PHE A 384 19.69 -10.19 2.97
CA PHE A 384 20.60 -9.39 2.16
C PHE A 384 20.95 -8.06 2.82
N VAL A 385 19.98 -7.37 3.41
CA VAL A 385 20.27 -6.14 4.17
C VAL A 385 21.15 -6.45 5.37
N PHE A 386 20.82 -7.50 6.14
CA PHE A 386 21.61 -7.96 7.27
C PHE A 386 23.08 -8.19 6.89
N ILE A 387 23.34 -8.99 5.85
CA ILE A 387 24.69 -9.29 5.39
C ILE A 387 25.39 -8.01 4.90
N GLY A 388 24.72 -7.17 4.12
CA GLY A 388 25.29 -5.91 3.64
C GLY A 388 25.71 -4.97 4.79
N CYS A 389 24.85 -4.81 5.80
CA CYS A 389 25.18 -4.03 6.99
C CYS A 389 26.35 -4.64 7.79
N ILE A 390 26.36 -5.96 8.01
CA ILE A 390 27.45 -6.64 8.71
C ILE A 390 28.78 -6.51 7.96
N LEU A 391 28.78 -6.63 6.63
CA LEU A 391 29.98 -6.41 5.82
C LEU A 391 30.49 -4.98 6.00
N LEU A 392 29.64 -3.96 5.94
CA LEU A 392 30.06 -2.57 6.14
C LEU A 392 30.56 -2.25 7.56
N VAL A 393 30.13 -3.02 8.56
CA VAL A 393 30.59 -2.95 9.95
C VAL A 393 31.95 -3.64 10.12
N ALA A 394 32.11 -4.84 9.55
CA ALA A 394 33.29 -5.67 9.71
C ALA A 394 34.47 -5.19 8.85
N LEU A 395 34.19 -4.58 7.69
CA LEU A 395 35.22 -4.13 6.77
C LEU A 395 35.78 -2.76 7.21
N PRO A 396 37.11 -2.57 7.12
CA PRO A 396 37.69 -1.26 7.31
C PRO A 396 37.24 -0.33 6.19
N VAL A 397 37.15 0.98 6.48
CA VAL A 397 36.68 2.01 5.53
C VAL A 397 37.50 2.02 4.22
N THR A 398 38.76 1.56 4.29
CA THR A 398 39.69 1.46 3.15
C THR A 398 39.33 0.34 2.16
N SER A 399 38.49 -0.64 2.55
CA SER A 399 38.11 -1.77 1.69
C SER A 399 36.97 -1.41 0.73
N ILE A 400 37.25 -0.51 -0.22
CA ILE A 400 36.25 0.09 -1.11
C ILE A 400 35.45 -0.94 -1.91
N GLY A 401 36.09 -1.92 -2.54
CA GLY A 401 35.41 -2.89 -3.41
C GLY A 401 34.35 -3.72 -2.67
N PRO A 402 34.72 -4.47 -1.62
CA PRO A 402 33.78 -5.25 -0.82
C PRO A 402 32.72 -4.39 -0.10
N ALA A 403 33.10 -3.19 0.38
CA ALA A 403 32.14 -2.27 1.00
C ALA A 403 31.14 -1.71 -0.02
N TYR A 404 31.58 -1.40 -1.23
CA TYR A 404 30.68 -0.99 -2.31
C TYR A 404 29.74 -2.13 -2.70
N PHE A 405 30.24 -3.37 -2.82
CA PHE A 405 29.38 -4.55 -3.04
C PHE A 405 28.30 -4.70 -1.94
N ALA A 406 28.65 -4.43 -0.68
CA ALA A 406 27.68 -4.49 0.42
C ALA A 406 26.50 -3.51 0.24
N THR A 407 26.71 -2.37 -0.45
CA THR A 407 25.61 -1.44 -0.78
C THR A 407 24.60 -2.03 -1.75
N PHE A 408 25.02 -2.91 -2.67
CA PHE A 408 24.11 -3.64 -3.57
C PHE A 408 23.23 -4.63 -2.81
N LEU A 409 23.79 -5.27 -1.77
CA LEU A 409 23.01 -6.19 -0.92
C LEU A 409 21.94 -5.43 -0.13
N ILE A 410 22.29 -4.26 0.42
CA ILE A 410 21.34 -3.40 1.13
C ILE A 410 20.19 -2.99 0.21
N THR A 411 20.48 -2.45 -0.99
CA THR A 411 19.42 -2.00 -1.90
C THR A 411 18.59 -3.14 -2.49
N ALA A 412 19.18 -4.30 -2.74
CA ALA A 412 18.46 -5.51 -3.17
C ALA A 412 17.48 -6.03 -2.11
N GLY A 413 17.84 -5.89 -0.84
CA GLY A 413 17.01 -6.34 0.27
C GLY A 413 15.99 -5.31 0.75
N ALA A 414 16.34 -4.02 0.79
CA ALA A 414 15.59 -3.00 1.52
C ALA A 414 14.21 -2.67 0.93
N PHE A 415 14.07 -2.71 -0.40
CA PHE A 415 12.81 -2.33 -1.06
C PHE A 415 11.87 -3.51 -1.29
N THR A 416 12.39 -4.72 -1.43
CA THR A 416 11.58 -5.92 -1.74
C THR A 416 10.45 -6.19 -0.71
N PRO A 417 10.67 -6.00 0.61
CA PRO A 417 9.62 -6.11 1.61
C PRO A 417 8.39 -5.24 1.34
N SER A 418 8.52 -4.04 0.77
CA SER A 418 7.38 -3.13 0.54
C SER A 418 6.29 -3.75 -0.33
N VAL A 419 6.64 -4.73 -1.17
CA VAL A 419 5.70 -5.48 -2.01
C VAL A 419 5.30 -6.81 -1.35
N ILE A 420 6.28 -7.63 -0.98
CA ILE A 420 6.02 -9.01 -0.55
C ILE A 420 5.36 -9.06 0.82
N PHE A 421 5.76 -8.19 1.75
CA PHE A 421 5.14 -8.10 3.07
C PHE A 421 3.65 -7.77 2.95
N HIS A 422 3.32 -6.73 2.19
CA HIS A 422 1.94 -6.26 2.05
C HIS A 422 1.04 -7.27 1.37
N THR A 423 1.56 -8.03 0.40
CA THR A 423 0.80 -9.12 -0.21
C THR A 423 0.63 -10.30 0.73
N TRP A 424 1.64 -10.64 1.55
CA TRP A 424 1.60 -11.81 2.43
C TRP A 424 0.54 -11.72 3.53
N HIS A 425 0.47 -10.60 4.26
CA HIS A 425 -0.54 -10.46 5.31
C HIS A 425 -1.96 -10.41 4.74
N GLN A 426 -2.15 -9.73 3.60
CA GLN A 426 -3.45 -9.65 2.92
C GLN A 426 -3.95 -11.01 2.43
N CYS A 427 -3.06 -11.90 1.96
CA CYS A 427 -3.43 -13.26 1.57
C CYS A 427 -3.89 -14.13 2.74
N ASN A 428 -3.57 -13.76 3.98
CA ASN A 428 -3.94 -14.50 5.19
C ASN A 428 -5.10 -13.85 5.96
N ASP A 429 -5.65 -12.74 5.46
CA ASP A 429 -6.74 -11.98 6.10
C ASP A 429 -8.11 -12.35 5.53
N PRO A 430 -9.03 -12.91 6.34
CA PRO A 430 -10.32 -13.39 5.86
C PRO A 430 -11.40 -12.31 5.75
N THR A 431 -11.26 -11.18 6.46
CA THR A 431 -12.28 -10.15 6.58
C THR A 431 -11.81 -8.81 6.00
N GLU A 432 -12.66 -8.16 5.21
CA GLU A 432 -12.33 -6.87 4.56
C GLU A 432 -12.08 -5.72 5.55
N ASP A 433 -12.95 -5.55 6.55
CA ASP A 433 -12.79 -4.49 7.56
C ASP A 433 -11.49 -4.63 8.36
N GLY A 434 -11.15 -5.87 8.73
CA GLY A 434 -9.91 -6.19 9.43
C GLY A 434 -8.66 -5.96 8.57
N ARG A 435 -8.75 -6.24 7.26
CA ARG A 435 -7.68 -6.02 6.28
C ARG A 435 -7.36 -4.54 6.14
N ALA A 436 -8.38 -3.68 6.06
CA ALA A 436 -8.18 -2.23 5.97
C ALA A 436 -7.44 -1.66 7.20
N PHE A 437 -7.82 -2.08 8.41
CA PHE A 437 -7.12 -1.69 9.64
C PHE A 437 -5.66 -2.17 9.63
N ARG A 438 -5.42 -3.45 9.31
CA ARG A 438 -4.07 -4.05 9.23
C ARG A 438 -3.17 -3.31 8.25
N VAL A 439 -3.65 -3.07 7.02
CA VAL A 439 -2.89 -2.31 6.01
C VAL A 439 -2.52 -0.93 6.55
N GLY A 440 -3.47 -0.18 7.10
CA GLY A 440 -3.21 1.15 7.64
C GLY A 440 -2.20 1.15 8.79
N THR A 441 -2.36 0.25 9.76
CA THR A 441 -1.44 0.15 10.91
C THR A 441 -0.06 -0.32 10.50
N TYR A 442 0.07 -1.31 9.64
CA TYR A 442 1.39 -1.79 9.23
C TYR A 442 2.13 -0.76 8.38
N THR A 443 1.44 -0.04 7.49
CA THR A 443 2.05 1.06 6.74
C THR A 443 2.51 2.18 7.69
N PHE A 444 1.71 2.53 8.69
CA PHE A 444 2.10 3.50 9.72
C PHE A 444 3.38 3.06 10.45
N LEU A 445 3.44 1.80 10.90
CA LEU A 445 4.60 1.24 11.59
C LEU A 445 5.85 1.17 10.70
N ALA A 446 5.69 0.79 9.43
CA ALA A 446 6.79 0.81 8.47
C ALA A 446 7.36 2.22 8.29
N ASN A 447 6.50 3.24 8.23
CA ASN A 447 6.95 4.63 8.15
C ASN A 447 7.63 5.12 9.44
N LEU A 448 7.22 4.63 10.62
CA LEU A 448 7.94 4.90 11.86
C LEU A 448 9.38 4.36 11.86
N GLY A 449 9.68 3.35 11.04
CA GLY A 449 11.05 2.91 10.78
C GLY A 449 11.96 4.05 10.28
N GLY A 450 11.40 5.03 9.58
CA GLY A 450 12.10 6.26 9.17
C GLY A 450 12.51 7.17 10.31
N ILE A 451 11.77 7.17 11.42
CA ILE A 451 12.17 7.90 12.64
C ILE A 451 13.34 7.17 13.30
N VAL A 452 13.27 5.83 13.37
CA VAL A 452 14.34 5.02 13.96
C VAL A 452 15.64 5.20 13.18
N SER A 453 15.62 5.06 11.85
CA SER A 453 16.80 5.28 10.99
C SER A 453 17.36 6.68 11.13
N ALA A 454 16.50 7.72 11.13
CA ALA A 454 16.92 9.11 11.31
C ALA A 454 17.63 9.34 12.64
N GLN A 455 17.16 8.72 13.72
CA GLN A 455 17.74 8.92 15.04
C GLN A 455 19.03 8.13 15.27
N ILE A 456 19.26 7.01 14.58
CA ILE A 456 20.50 6.23 14.70
C ILE A 456 21.61 6.74 13.76
N PHE A 457 21.28 7.18 12.54
CA PHE A 457 22.26 7.66 11.54
C PHE A 457 22.63 9.12 11.77
N ARG A 458 23.49 9.33 12.76
CA ARG A 458 24.01 10.65 13.15
C ARG A 458 25.40 10.92 12.59
N ASP A 459 25.73 12.19 12.40
CA ASP A 459 27.01 12.61 11.82
C ASP A 459 28.22 12.28 12.71
N LYS A 460 28.02 12.16 14.03
CA LYS A 460 29.05 11.68 14.98
C LYS A 460 29.60 10.28 14.67
N TRP A 461 28.87 9.47 13.89
CA TRP A 461 29.30 8.13 13.50
C TRP A 461 30.04 8.11 12.16
N SER A 462 30.08 9.23 11.44
CA SER A 462 30.82 9.39 10.20
C SER A 462 32.33 9.17 10.42
N PRO A 463 33.09 8.64 9.44
CA PRO A 463 32.64 8.12 8.15
C PRO A 463 32.25 6.63 8.21
N ALA A 464 32.49 5.95 9.33
CA ALA A 464 32.38 4.49 9.37
C ALA A 464 30.94 4.00 9.56
N TYR A 465 30.09 4.79 10.22
CA TYR A 465 28.69 4.48 10.52
C TYR A 465 28.49 3.11 11.18
N ILE A 466 29.48 2.63 11.96
CA ILE A 466 29.50 1.28 12.55
C ILE A 466 28.26 1.02 13.41
N ILE A 467 27.96 1.92 14.35
CA ILE A 467 26.83 1.76 15.26
C ILE A 467 25.48 1.73 14.52
N PRO A 468 25.13 2.72 13.68
CA PRO A 468 23.86 2.68 12.98
C PRO A 468 23.73 1.44 12.08
N LEU A 469 24.79 1.04 11.37
CA LEU A 469 24.77 -0.16 10.54
C LEU A 469 24.62 -1.45 11.37
N ALA A 470 25.28 -1.55 12.53
CA ALA A 470 25.14 -2.70 13.43
C ALA A 470 23.72 -2.79 14.02
N VAL A 471 23.13 -1.65 14.40
CA VAL A 471 21.74 -1.59 14.87
C VAL A 471 20.77 -2.00 13.75
N THR A 472 20.95 -1.49 12.53
CA THR A 472 20.15 -1.91 11.37
C THR A 472 20.29 -3.41 11.11
N ALA A 473 21.51 -3.96 11.16
CA ALA A 473 21.70 -5.40 11.04
C ALA A 473 20.94 -6.16 12.14
N GLY A 474 21.02 -5.74 13.41
CA GLY A 474 20.27 -6.38 14.49
C GLY A 474 18.75 -6.38 14.25
N ILE A 475 18.20 -5.26 13.77
CA ILE A 475 16.77 -5.10 13.45
C ILE A 475 16.36 -6.03 12.30
N GLU A 476 17.14 -6.08 11.21
CA GLU A 476 16.86 -6.93 10.05
C GLU A 476 17.04 -8.42 10.37
N GLY A 477 18.01 -8.77 11.22
CA GLY A 477 18.18 -10.12 11.74
C GLY A 477 16.98 -10.57 12.57
N LEU A 478 16.49 -9.71 13.46
CA LEU A 478 15.25 -9.96 14.21
C LEU A 478 14.06 -10.12 13.25
N ALA A 479 13.92 -9.26 12.24
CA ALA A 479 12.86 -9.36 11.24
C ALA A 479 12.91 -10.70 10.49
N ALA A 480 14.10 -11.14 10.07
CA ALA A 480 14.28 -12.43 9.39
C ALA A 480 13.87 -13.59 10.30
N ILE A 481 14.24 -13.57 11.59
CA ILE A 481 13.83 -14.59 12.57
C ILE A 481 12.30 -14.60 12.72
N LEU A 482 11.66 -13.43 12.84
CA LEU A 482 10.21 -13.32 12.96
C LEU A 482 9.49 -13.84 11.72
N VAL A 483 9.98 -13.49 10.51
CA VAL A 483 9.42 -13.95 9.23
C VAL A 483 9.56 -15.47 9.10
N ILE A 484 10.75 -16.02 9.34
CA ILE A 484 10.99 -17.47 9.26
C ILE A 484 10.13 -18.19 10.30
N GLY A 485 10.09 -17.70 11.54
CA GLY A 485 9.28 -18.27 12.61
C GLY A 485 7.78 -18.30 12.27
N LEU A 486 7.25 -17.18 11.76
CA LEU A 486 5.85 -17.08 11.35
C LEU A 486 5.53 -18.01 10.17
N ARG A 487 6.41 -18.05 9.17
CA ARG A 487 6.30 -18.97 8.03
C ARG A 487 6.30 -20.42 8.47
N MET A 488 7.23 -20.80 9.34
CA MET A 488 7.35 -22.17 9.85
C MET A 488 6.11 -22.56 10.66
N TRP A 489 5.59 -21.65 11.49
CA TRP A 489 4.33 -21.85 12.19
C TRP A 489 3.16 -22.08 11.22
N MET A 490 3.01 -21.23 10.19
CA MET A 490 1.96 -21.38 9.17
C MET A 490 2.06 -22.71 8.41
N TYR A 491 3.28 -23.12 8.05
CA TYR A 491 3.53 -24.41 7.40
C TYR A 491 3.15 -25.60 8.31
N LEU A 492 3.53 -25.55 9.59
CA LEU A 492 3.20 -26.60 10.55
C LEU A 492 1.69 -26.67 10.84
N ASP A 493 1.00 -25.52 10.92
CA ASP A 493 -0.46 -25.48 11.08
C ASP A 493 -1.16 -26.10 9.87
N ASN A 494 -0.74 -25.74 8.64
CA ASN A 494 -1.24 -26.36 7.42
C ASN A 494 -1.01 -27.87 7.40
N ARG A 495 0.17 -28.34 7.80
CA ARG A 495 0.50 -29.77 7.87
C ARG A 495 -0.37 -30.51 8.88
N LYS A 496 -0.61 -29.93 10.06
CA LYS A 496 -1.53 -30.50 11.07
C LYS A 496 -2.95 -30.62 10.53
N ARG A 497 -3.47 -29.58 9.86
CA ARG A 497 -4.82 -29.61 9.24
C ARG A 497 -4.91 -30.65 8.12
N ASN A 498 -3.87 -30.75 7.29
CA ASN A 498 -3.75 -31.76 6.25
C ASN A 498 -3.77 -33.18 6.81
N GLN A 499 -3.00 -33.43 7.87
CA GLN A 499 -2.99 -34.73 8.56
C GLN A 499 -4.35 -35.08 9.18
N ALA A 500 -5.00 -34.12 9.83
CA ALA A 500 -6.33 -34.32 10.43
C ALA A 500 -7.42 -34.65 9.40
N GLN A 501 -7.25 -34.21 8.15
CA GLN A 501 -8.22 -34.42 7.07
C GLN A 501 -7.79 -35.54 6.08
N GLY A 502 -6.60 -36.11 6.23
CA GLY A 502 -6.05 -37.08 5.28
C GLY A 502 -5.81 -36.51 3.87
N VAL A 503 -5.62 -35.19 3.74
CA VAL A 503 -5.42 -34.49 2.46
C VAL A 503 -4.03 -33.89 2.37
N ASN A 504 -3.58 -33.57 1.15
CA ASN A 504 -2.34 -32.81 0.92
C ASN A 504 -2.62 -31.51 0.18
N TRP A 505 -3.49 -30.67 0.76
CA TRP A 505 -3.85 -29.39 0.16
C TRP A 505 -2.84 -28.30 0.47
N GLN A 506 -2.62 -27.44 -0.51
CA GLN A 506 -1.95 -26.16 -0.39
C GLN A 506 -2.98 -25.03 -0.43
N SER A 507 -2.55 -23.79 -0.14
CA SER A 507 -3.41 -22.61 -0.21
C SER A 507 -4.11 -22.42 -1.57
N LYS A 508 -3.51 -22.93 -2.66
CA LYS A 508 -4.06 -22.89 -4.01
C LYS A 508 -5.25 -23.83 -4.25
N ASP A 509 -5.38 -24.88 -3.44
CA ASP A 509 -6.39 -25.92 -3.60
C ASP A 509 -7.68 -25.58 -2.84
N VAL A 510 -7.64 -24.51 -2.03
CA VAL A 510 -8.78 -24.03 -1.23
C VAL A 510 -9.58 -23.00 -2.04
N PRO A 511 -10.90 -23.20 -2.24
CA PRO A 511 -11.74 -22.21 -2.91
C PRO A 511 -11.72 -20.87 -2.16
N THR A 512 -11.63 -19.77 -2.90
CA THR A 512 -11.57 -18.40 -2.35
C THR A 512 -12.79 -18.03 -1.50
N GLU A 513 -13.95 -18.63 -1.77
CA GLU A 513 -15.20 -18.47 -1.00
C GLU A 513 -15.04 -18.91 0.46
N VAL A 514 -14.22 -19.94 0.69
CA VAL A 514 -13.97 -20.52 2.02
C VAL A 514 -12.99 -19.69 2.85
N LEU A 515 -12.24 -18.79 2.19
CA LEU A 515 -11.29 -17.89 2.87
C LEU A 515 -12.00 -16.84 3.74
N VAL A 516 -13.28 -16.52 3.48
CA VAL A 516 -14.05 -15.53 4.24
C VAL A 516 -14.25 -15.93 5.70
N GLU A 517 -14.38 -17.23 5.96
CA GLU A 517 -14.53 -17.78 7.32
C GLU A 517 -13.19 -17.85 8.08
N GLY A 518 -12.07 -17.73 7.36
CA GLY A 518 -10.72 -17.65 7.91
C GLY A 518 -10.26 -18.92 8.63
N PRO A 519 -9.30 -18.80 9.59
CA PRO A 519 -8.68 -19.95 10.24
C PRO A 519 -9.62 -20.87 11.02
N LYS A 520 -10.85 -20.43 11.28
CA LYS A 520 -11.91 -21.24 11.92
C LYS A 520 -12.46 -22.31 11.00
N ASN A 521 -12.41 -22.10 9.68
CA ASN A 521 -12.83 -23.10 8.73
C ASN A 521 -11.75 -24.22 8.64
N PRO A 522 -12.12 -25.51 8.77
CA PRO A 522 -11.17 -26.62 8.67
C PRO A 522 -10.41 -26.68 7.33
N MET A 523 -11.03 -26.22 6.24
CA MET A 523 -10.44 -26.18 4.89
C MET A 523 -9.39 -25.09 4.74
N PHE A 524 -9.35 -24.09 5.63
CA PHE A 524 -8.45 -22.96 5.52
C PHE A 524 -6.99 -23.43 5.52
N ARG A 525 -6.19 -22.85 4.62
CA ARG A 525 -4.74 -23.04 4.58
C ARG A 525 -4.06 -21.68 4.52
N HIS A 526 -3.10 -21.49 5.41
CA HIS A 526 -2.24 -20.32 5.41
C HIS A 526 -1.45 -20.22 4.11
N PHE A 527 -1.31 -19.00 3.62
CA PHE A 527 -0.31 -18.68 2.60
C PHE A 527 0.99 -18.40 3.34
N TYR A 528 1.94 -19.35 3.33
CA TYR A 528 3.17 -19.26 4.13
C TYR A 528 4.32 -18.57 3.39
#